data_AF-A0A9P0LL36-F1
#
_entry.id   AF-A0A9P0LL36-F1
#
_cell.length_a   1.000
_cell.length_b   1.000
_cell.length_c   1.000
_cell.angle_alpha   90.00
_cell.angle_beta   90.00
_cell.angle_gamma   90.00
#
_symmetry.space_group_name_H-M   'P 1'
#
loop_
_entity.id
_entity.type
_entity.pdbx_description
1 polymer ?
#
loop_
_entity_poly.entity_id
_entity_poly.type
_entity_poly.pdbx_seq_one_letter_code
_entity_poly.pdbx_strand_id
1 'polypeptide(L)'
;MFLMQLGEDLTKEHMKRRLEITNLPRNLRQQILEVLDVAETDIVNQVPLSLETRGNKRCSVCPRTLDRKGRDTCITCKRNLCAEHRQAICAFCI
;
A
#
# COMPACT_ATOMS: atom_id res chain seq x y z
N MET A 1 29.68 -2.69 14.65
CA MET A 1 29.48 -2.48 13.20
C MET A 1 29.25 -0.99 12.95
N PHE A 2 30.31 -0.21 12.71
CA PHE A 2 30.19 1.26 12.55
C PHE A 2 29.44 1.66 11.27
N LEU A 3 29.72 1.00 10.14
CA LEU A 3 29.11 1.35 8.85
C LEU A 3 27.59 1.12 8.81
N MET A 4 27.09 0.13 9.54
CA MET A 4 25.64 -0.11 9.64
C MET A 4 24.94 1.01 10.39
N GLN A 5 25.47 1.40 11.55
CA GLN A 5 24.94 2.51 12.35
C GLN A 5 24.98 3.83 11.58
N LEU A 6 26.09 4.11 10.88
CA LEU A 6 26.19 5.29 10.03
C LEU A 6 25.13 5.29 8.91
N GLY A 7 24.88 4.14 8.29
CA GLY A 7 23.84 4.00 7.26
C GLY A 7 22.44 4.26 7.81
N GLU A 8 22.13 3.74 8.99
CA GLU A 8 20.87 3.98 9.70
C GLU A 8 20.70 5.47 10.04
N ASP A 9 21.71 6.10 10.62
CA ASP A 9 21.66 7.51 11.02
C ASP A 9 21.45 8.46 9.83
N LEU A 10 22.14 8.20 8.72
CA LEU A 10 22.00 9.01 7.50
C LEU A 10 20.61 8.86 6.85
N THR A 11 19.97 7.70 7.00
CA THR A 11 18.69 7.40 6.34
C THR A 11 17.47 7.69 7.21
N LYS A 12 17.64 7.79 8.54
CA LYS A 12 16.58 7.97 9.53
C LYS A 12 15.64 9.14 9.23
N GLU A 13 16.18 10.32 8.97
CA GLU A 13 15.39 11.52 8.70
C GLU A 13 14.68 11.47 7.34
N HIS A 14 15.31 10.84 6.35
CA HIS A 14 14.68 10.62 5.05
C HIS A 14 13.47 9.66 5.18
N MET A 15 13.63 8.59 5.96
CA MET A 15 12.56 7.63 6.24
C MET A 15 11.36 8.27 6.94
N LYS A 16 11.59 9.12 7.96
CA LYS A 16 10.52 9.88 8.63
C LYS A 16 9.72 10.76 7.66
N ARG A 17 10.41 11.58 6.84
CA ARG A 17 9.75 12.44 5.84
C ARG A 17 8.92 11.65 4.83
N ARG A 18 9.37 10.44 4.46
CA ARG A 18 8.60 9.59 3.54
C ARG A 18 7.30 9.07 4.14
N LEU A 19 7.22 8.88 5.46
CA LEU A 19 6.00 8.43 6.13
C LEU A 19 4.87 9.47 6.08
N GLU A 20 5.21 10.75 5.90
CA GLU A 20 4.24 11.83 5.70
C GLU A 20 3.55 11.76 4.32
N ILE A 21 4.13 11.03 3.35
CA ILE A 21 3.56 10.87 2.02
C ILE A 21 2.33 9.95 2.07
N THR A 22 1.18 10.48 1.64
CA THR A 22 -0.13 9.78 1.65
C THR A 22 -0.17 8.57 0.73
N ASN A 23 0.46 8.65 -0.44
CA ASN A 23 0.45 7.59 -1.46
C ASN A 23 1.67 6.66 -1.38
N LEU A 24 2.36 6.61 -0.23
CA LEU A 24 3.47 5.67 -0.05
C LEU A 24 2.97 4.21 -0.12
N PRO A 25 3.61 3.32 -0.90
CA PRO A 25 3.20 1.92 -0.98
C PRO A 25 3.17 1.26 0.40
N ARG A 26 2.10 0.51 0.70
CA ARG A 26 1.88 -0.11 2.03
C ARG A 26 3.06 -0.94 2.53
N ASN A 27 3.63 -1.78 1.66
CA ASN A 27 4.75 -2.64 2.04
C ASN A 27 5.99 -1.82 2.42
N LEU A 28 6.26 -0.74 1.68
CA LEU A 28 7.37 0.15 1.98
C LEU A 28 7.13 0.97 3.26
N ARG A 29 5.89 1.41 3.50
CA ARG A 29 5.50 2.05 4.77
C ARG A 29 5.76 1.12 5.95
N GLN A 30 5.35 -0.15 5.86
CA GLN A 30 5.58 -1.15 6.91
C GLN A 30 7.07 -1.37 7.18
N GLN A 31 7.87 -1.54 6.13
CA GLN A 31 9.33 -1.71 6.27
C GLN A 31 9.99 -0.51 6.94
N ILE A 32 9.57 0.72 6.61
CA ILE A 32 10.13 1.92 7.23
C ILE A 32 9.76 1.99 8.72
N LEU A 33 8.52 1.62 9.09
CA LEU A 33 8.09 1.58 10.48
C LEU A 33 8.89 0.55 11.29
N GLU A 34 9.11 -0.64 10.72
CA GLU A 34 9.92 -1.71 11.33
C GLU A 34 11.37 -1.25 11.56
N VAL A 35 11.98 -0.57 10.57
CA VAL A 35 13.36 -0.08 10.69
C VAL A 35 13.48 1.06 11.71
N LEU A 36 12.47 1.91 11.82
CA LEU A 36 12.48 3.04 12.77
C LEU A 36 12.01 2.66 14.19
N ASP A 37 11.51 1.44 14.39
CA ASP A 37 10.86 0.97 15.62
C ASP A 37 9.76 1.92 16.12
N VAL A 38 9.03 2.53 15.18
CA VAL A 38 7.93 3.46 15.47
C VAL A 38 6.62 2.71 15.36
N ALA A 39 5.81 2.75 16.41
CA ALA A 39 4.47 2.20 16.39
C ALA A 39 3.61 2.98 15.37
N GLU A 40 2.86 2.27 14.53
CA GLU A 40 1.99 2.84 13.48
C GLU A 40 1.01 3.88 14.07
N THR A 41 0.70 3.79 15.37
CA THR A 41 -0.17 4.69 16.13
C THR A 41 0.33 6.14 16.23
N ASP A 42 1.64 6.40 16.16
CA ASP A 42 2.18 7.76 16.36
C ASP A 42 2.08 8.64 15.10
N ILE A 43 1.87 8.03 13.92
CA ILE A 43 1.90 8.73 12.62
C ILE A 43 0.49 8.94 12.04
N VAL A 44 -0.49 8.18 12.52
CA VAL A 44 -1.87 8.14 11.95
C VAL A 44 -2.70 9.38 12.30
N ASN A 45 -2.27 10.24 13.24
CA ASN A 45 -3.04 11.42 13.64
C ASN A 45 -3.07 12.58 12.61
N GLN A 46 -2.43 12.43 11.44
CA GLN A 46 -2.35 13.53 10.45
C GLN A 46 -2.90 13.23 9.06
N VAL A 47 -3.34 11.99 8.78
CA VAL A 47 -3.95 11.69 7.47
C VAL A 47 -5.46 11.69 7.67
N PRO A 48 -6.22 12.64 7.08
CA PRO A 48 -7.67 12.55 7.08
C PRO A 48 -8.03 11.19 6.51
N LEU A 49 -8.97 10.52 7.20
CA LEU A 49 -9.67 9.31 6.80
C LEU A 49 -10.41 9.58 5.47
N SER A 50 -9.66 9.83 4.39
CA SER A 50 -10.22 10.19 3.11
C SER A 50 -10.75 8.92 2.48
N LEU A 51 -12.04 8.74 2.71
CA LEU A 51 -13.02 8.20 1.78
C LEU A 51 -12.50 6.98 1.03
N GLU A 52 -12.91 5.80 1.53
CA GLU A 52 -12.89 4.53 0.81
C GLU A 52 -13.07 4.76 -0.69
N THR A 53 -11.95 4.86 -1.41
CA THR A 53 -12.00 5.10 -2.85
C THR A 53 -12.28 3.74 -3.48
N ARG A 54 -13.53 3.28 -3.36
CA ARG A 54 -14.03 1.99 -3.83
C ARG A 54 -13.93 1.82 -5.36
N GLY A 55 -13.33 2.77 -6.08
CA GLY A 55 -13.26 2.76 -7.56
C GLY A 55 -11.90 3.08 -8.20
N ASN A 56 -10.81 3.27 -7.46
CA ASN A 56 -9.51 3.70 -8.06
C ASN A 56 -8.37 2.69 -7.95
N LYS A 57 -8.57 1.51 -7.36
CA LYS A 57 -7.51 0.50 -7.27
C LYS A 57 -7.42 -0.28 -8.58
N ARG A 58 -6.19 -0.60 -9.01
CA ARG A 58 -5.95 -1.42 -10.22
C ARG A 58 -6.52 -2.82 -10.05
N CYS A 59 -6.99 -3.41 -11.14
CA CYS A 59 -7.41 -4.80 -11.16
C CYS A 59 -6.25 -5.72 -10.76
N SER A 60 -6.53 -6.66 -9.86
CA SER A 60 -5.52 -7.61 -9.35
C SER A 60 -5.26 -8.80 -10.28
N VAL A 61 -6.11 -9.02 -11.28
CA VAL A 61 -5.96 -10.09 -12.28
C VAL A 61 -5.19 -9.61 -13.50
N CYS A 62 -5.34 -8.33 -13.86
CA CYS A 62 -4.66 -7.77 -15.03
C CYS A 62 -3.15 -7.71 -14.84
N PRO A 63 -2.37 -7.91 -15.92
CA PRO A 63 -0.95 -7.59 -15.91
C PRO A 63 -0.76 -6.11 -15.58
N ARG A 64 0.33 -5.80 -14.86
CA ARG A 64 0.58 -4.43 -14.37
C ARG A 64 0.80 -3.41 -15.50
N THR A 65 1.14 -3.84 -16.70
CA THR A 65 1.33 -2.95 -17.85
C THR A 65 0.04 -2.28 -18.33
N LEU A 66 -1.12 -2.93 -18.14
CA LEU A 66 -2.40 -2.43 -18.68
C LEU A 66 -3.11 -1.39 -17.80
N ASP A 67 -2.67 -1.22 -16.55
CA ASP A 67 -3.23 -0.28 -15.58
C ASP A 67 -4.77 -0.17 -15.51
N ARG A 68 -5.46 -1.31 -15.65
CA ARG A 68 -6.92 -1.30 -15.70
C ARG A 68 -7.51 -1.00 -14.33
N LYS A 69 -8.37 0.02 -14.25
CA LYS A 69 -9.10 0.39 -13.03
C LYS A 69 -10.10 -0.71 -12.63
N GLY A 70 -10.05 -1.09 -11.36
CA GLY A 70 -11.00 -2.01 -10.74
C GLY A 70 -12.24 -1.26 -10.28
N ARG A 71 -13.39 -1.62 -10.82
CA ARG A 71 -14.70 -1.05 -10.46
C ARG A 71 -15.50 -1.95 -9.53
N ASP A 72 -15.14 -3.24 -9.46
CA ASP A 72 -15.83 -4.24 -8.66
C ASP A 72 -14.85 -5.00 -7.77
N THR A 73 -15.36 -5.79 -6.82
CA THR A 73 -14.54 -6.59 -5.90
C THR A 73 -15.00 -8.04 -5.85
N CYS A 74 -14.06 -8.96 -5.65
CA CYS A 74 -14.34 -10.38 -5.42
C CYS A 74 -15.04 -10.58 -4.07
N ILE A 75 -16.09 -11.40 -4.02
CA ILE A 75 -16.84 -11.70 -2.79
C ILE A 75 -15.96 -12.44 -1.78
N THR A 76 -15.09 -13.34 -2.23
CA THR A 76 -14.26 -14.20 -1.37
C THR A 76 -13.02 -13.48 -0.84
N CYS A 77 -12.24 -12.83 -1.71
CA CYS A 77 -10.94 -12.25 -1.34
C CYS A 77 -10.88 -10.72 -1.40
N LYS A 78 -11.98 -10.04 -1.74
CA LYS A 78 -12.10 -8.58 -1.81
C LYS A 78 -11.07 -7.87 -2.72
N ARG A 79 -10.42 -8.62 -3.62
CA ARG A 79 -9.53 -8.06 -4.65
C ARG A 79 -10.32 -7.24 -5.67
N ASN A 80 -9.70 -6.19 -6.21
CA ASN A 80 -10.33 -5.30 -7.18
C ASN A 80 -10.31 -5.91 -8.59
N LEU A 81 -11.42 -5.77 -9.32
CA LEU A 81 -11.67 -6.38 -10.61
C LEU A 81 -12.08 -5.30 -11.61
N CYS A 82 -11.45 -5.28 -12.78
CA CYS A 82 -11.86 -4.40 -13.88
C CYS A 82 -13.13 -4.93 -14.54
N ALA A 83 -13.73 -4.14 -15.43
CA ALA A 83 -14.94 -4.53 -16.16
C ALA A 83 -14.82 -5.90 -16.87
N GLU A 84 -13.65 -6.23 -17.44
CA GLU A 84 -13.41 -7.53 -18.08
C GLU A 84 -13.27 -8.71 -17.09
N HIS A 85 -12.81 -8.44 -15.86
CA HIS A 85 -12.66 -9.47 -14.82
C HIS A 85 -13.78 -9.36 -13.77
N ARG A 86 -14.88 -8.67 -14.09
CA ARG A 86 -16.01 -8.44 -13.20
C ARG A 86 -16.80 -9.76 -13.04
N GLN A 87 -16.41 -10.54 -12.06
CA GLN A 87 -17.08 -11.77 -11.67
C GLN A 87 -17.24 -11.81 -10.14
N ALA A 88 -18.23 -12.56 -9.67
CA ALA A 88 -18.53 -12.71 -8.25
C ALA A 88 -17.33 -13.24 -7.45
N ILE A 89 -16.60 -14.19 -8.03
CA ILE A 89 -15.42 -14.84 -7.42
C ILE A 89 -14.28 -14.75 -8.44
N CYS A 90 -13.14 -14.16 -8.10
CA CYS A 90 -12.00 -14.00 -9.02
C CYS A 90 -11.32 -15.34 -9.38
N ALA A 91 -10.58 -15.39 -10.48
CA ALA A 91 -9.89 -16.59 -10.96
C ALA A 91 -8.86 -17.20 -9.98
N PHE A 92 -8.49 -16.48 -8.92
CA PHE A 92 -7.59 -16.97 -7.86
C PHE A 92 -8.35 -17.60 -6.67
N CYS A 93 -9.68 -17.53 -6.66
CA CYS A 93 -10.54 -18.06 -5.62
C CYS A 93 -11.47 -19.17 -6.14
N ILE A 94 -11.34 -19.50 -7.42
CA ILE A 94 -11.86 -20.74 -8.03
C ILE A 94 -10.78 -21.79 -7.81
#